data_AF-A0A959A5K4-F1
#
_entry.id   AF-A0A959A5K4-F1
#
_cell.length_a   1.000
_cell.length_b   1.000
_cell.length_c   1.000
_cell.angle_alpha   90.00
_cell.angle_beta   90.00
_cell.angle_gamma   90.00
#
_symmetry.space_group_name_H-M   'P 1'
#
loop_
_entity.id
_entity.type
_entity.pdbx_description
1 polymer ?
#
loop_
_entity_poly.entity_id
_entity_poly.type
_entity_poly.pdbx_seq_one_letter_code
_entity_poly.pdbx_strand_id
1 'polypeptide(L)'
;MKRLIFVAVATTLLAASACQPTTNPDYQAEEKVHDEIMAIHDEVMPKMGEVNRLGRELKKAAEKLPATDEYNKANIAQAIRQLEKADDAMGRWMANYQHPSKKRGELNHEYIMMYLDREKEKVELVRTLTAESMSTAKDILAGVEKTE
;
A
#
# COMPACT_ATOMS: atom_id res chain seq x y z
N MET A 1 -43.27 3.01 56.30
CA MET A 1 -41.83 2.92 56.64
C MET A 1 -41.13 2.16 55.53
N LYS A 2 -40.08 2.77 54.96
CA LYS A 2 -39.36 2.36 53.75
C LYS A 2 -38.71 0.98 53.89
N ARG A 3 -38.76 0.17 52.82
CA ARG A 3 -37.65 -0.70 52.41
C ARG A 3 -37.58 -0.75 50.89
N LEU A 4 -36.64 0.02 50.34
CA LEU A 4 -36.14 -0.06 48.98
C LEU A 4 -35.25 -1.31 48.88
N ILE A 5 -35.47 -2.19 47.90
CA ILE A 5 -34.49 -3.20 47.49
C ILE A 5 -34.44 -3.21 45.96
N PHE A 6 -33.28 -2.79 45.46
CA PHE A 6 -32.79 -2.80 44.09
C PHE A 6 -32.58 -4.24 43.58
N VAL A 7 -33.00 -4.56 42.35
CA VAL A 7 -32.50 -5.69 41.54
C VAL A 7 -32.62 -5.28 40.06
N ALA A 8 -31.57 -4.68 39.49
CA ALA A 8 -30.53 -5.30 38.65
C ALA A 8 -30.93 -5.38 37.16
N VAL A 9 -30.55 -4.32 36.43
CA VAL A 9 -30.47 -4.31 34.96
C VAL A 9 -29.36 -5.27 34.56
N ALA A 10 -29.71 -6.32 33.82
CA ALA A 10 -28.76 -7.25 33.22
C ALA A 10 -28.04 -6.55 32.06
N THR A 11 -26.91 -5.91 32.35
CA THR A 11 -25.97 -5.45 31.33
C THR A 11 -25.23 -6.67 30.81
N THR A 12 -25.62 -7.16 29.64
CA THR A 12 -24.87 -8.15 28.87
C THR A 12 -23.50 -7.59 28.57
N LEU A 13 -22.50 -8.13 29.26
CA LEU A 13 -21.08 -7.83 29.05
C LEU A 13 -20.70 -8.34 27.65
N LEU A 14 -20.56 -7.43 26.69
CA LEU A 14 -19.91 -7.70 25.41
C LEU A 14 -18.46 -8.10 25.72
N ALA A 15 -18.13 -9.37 25.56
CA ALA A 15 -16.75 -9.83 25.54
C ALA A 15 -16.08 -9.27 24.29
N ALA A 16 -15.30 -8.20 24.46
CA ALA A 16 -14.35 -7.75 23.47
C ALA A 16 -13.22 -8.79 23.38
N SER A 17 -13.31 -9.68 22.40
CA SER A 17 -12.18 -10.52 21.98
C SER A 17 -11.16 -9.63 21.25
N ALA A 18 -10.31 -8.94 22.00
CA ALA A 18 -9.19 -8.17 21.47
C ALA A 18 -7.87 -8.80 21.91
N CYS A 19 -7.04 -9.15 20.92
CA CYS A 19 -5.62 -9.52 20.94
C CYS A 19 -5.00 -9.87 22.30
N GLN A 20 -4.72 -11.16 22.53
CA GLN A 20 -3.74 -11.53 23.55
C GLN A 20 -2.33 -11.24 23.00
N PRO A 21 -1.52 -10.39 23.67
CA PRO A 21 -0.14 -10.17 23.27
C PRO A 21 0.65 -11.49 23.36
N THR A 22 1.39 -11.82 22.30
CA THR A 22 2.32 -12.96 22.30
C THR A 22 3.39 -12.75 23.36
N THR A 23 3.62 -13.75 24.21
CA THR A 23 4.62 -13.68 25.29
C THR A 23 6.04 -14.01 24.83
N ASN A 24 6.23 -14.43 23.57
CA ASN A 24 7.54 -14.73 23.01
C ASN A 24 8.19 -13.44 22.47
N PRO A 25 9.35 -12.99 23.00
CA PRO A 25 10.06 -11.80 22.52
C PRO A 25 10.38 -11.81 21.03
N ASP A 26 10.74 -12.97 20.46
CA ASP A 26 11.07 -13.11 19.04
C ASP A 26 9.84 -12.81 18.18
N TYR A 27 8.67 -13.31 18.59
CA TYR A 27 7.43 -13.06 17.87
C TYR A 27 7.04 -11.59 17.95
N GLN A 28 7.25 -10.93 19.09
CA GLN A 28 7.00 -9.49 19.22
C GLN A 28 7.91 -8.67 18.29
N ALA A 29 9.18 -9.05 18.15
CA ALA A 29 10.11 -8.38 17.24
C ALA A 29 9.69 -8.55 15.77
N GLU A 30 9.27 -9.76 15.37
CA GLU A 30 8.74 -10.04 14.04
C GLU A 30 7.47 -9.23 13.73
N GLU A 31 6.52 -9.19 14.66
CA GLU A 31 5.28 -8.41 14.50
C GLU A 31 5.58 -6.92 14.36
N LYS A 32 6.56 -6.39 15.10
CA LYS A 32 6.95 -4.98 14.98
C LYS A 32 7.43 -4.65 13.56
N VAL A 33 8.28 -5.49 12.95
CA VAL A 33 8.74 -5.24 11.59
C VAL A 33 7.60 -5.44 10.59
N HIS A 34 6.71 -6.41 10.82
CA HIS A 34 5.48 -6.55 10.04
C HIS A 34 4.65 -5.25 10.05
N ASP A 35 4.42 -4.65 11.22
CA ASP A 35 3.67 -3.40 11.35
C ASP A 35 4.34 -2.24 10.60
N GLU A 36 5.68 -2.16 10.65
CA GLU A 36 6.44 -1.16 9.88
C GLU A 36 6.25 -1.34 8.36
N ILE A 37 6.22 -2.58 7.87
CA ILE A 37 5.95 -2.90 6.46
C ILE A 37 4.52 -2.51 6.10
N MET A 38 3.54 -2.86 6.95
CA MET A 38 2.13 -2.53 6.73
C MET A 38 1.89 -1.02 6.74
N ALA A 39 2.62 -0.25 7.55
CA ALA A 39 2.53 1.20 7.53
C ALA A 39 2.92 1.79 6.17
N ILE A 40 3.95 1.24 5.50
CA ILE A 40 4.34 1.66 4.15
C ILE A 40 3.27 1.24 3.13
N HIS A 41 2.76 0.01 3.23
CA HIS A 41 1.65 -0.45 2.40
C HIS A 41 0.43 0.49 2.51
N ASP A 42 0.02 0.83 3.73
CA ASP A 42 -1.16 1.66 3.98
C ASP A 42 -0.96 3.12 3.55
N GLU A 43 0.29 3.60 3.52
CA GLU A 43 0.64 4.90 2.93
C GLU A 43 0.48 4.91 1.40
N VAL A 44 0.86 3.81 0.74
CA VAL A 44 0.98 3.74 -0.73
C VAL A 44 -0.29 3.21 -1.39
N MET A 45 -0.97 2.24 -0.78
CA MET A 45 -2.13 1.56 -1.35
C MET A 45 -3.27 2.52 -1.73
N PRO A 46 -3.63 3.55 -0.93
CA PRO A 46 -4.64 4.54 -1.32
C PRO A 46 -4.25 5.34 -2.59
N LYS A 47 -2.95 5.47 -2.88
CA LYS A 47 -2.45 6.21 -4.05
C LYS A 47 -2.67 5.46 -5.37
N MET A 48 -2.93 4.15 -5.34
CA MET A 48 -3.21 3.37 -6.56
C MET A 48 -4.46 3.88 -7.32
N GLY A 49 -5.43 4.45 -6.60
CA GLY A 49 -6.57 5.14 -7.22
C GLY A 49 -6.14 6.36 -8.04
N GLU A 50 -5.18 7.14 -7.53
CA GLU A 50 -4.62 8.29 -8.23
C GLU A 50 -3.73 7.87 -9.40
N VAL A 51 -2.91 6.83 -9.24
CA VAL A 51 -2.10 6.22 -10.32
C VAL A 51 -2.99 5.87 -11.52
N ASN A 52 -4.09 5.17 -11.25
CA ASN A 52 -5.07 4.79 -12.28
C ASN A 52 -5.77 6.00 -12.91
N ARG A 53 -6.06 7.05 -12.13
CA ARG A 53 -6.65 8.30 -12.64
C ARG A 53 -5.68 9.01 -13.59
N LEU A 54 -4.43 9.21 -13.17
CA LEU A 54 -3.38 9.85 -13.98
C LEU A 54 -3.16 9.11 -15.30
N GLY A 55 -3.17 7.77 -15.28
CA GLY A 55 -3.05 6.97 -16.49
C GLY A 55 -4.18 7.22 -17.49
N ARG A 56 -5.42 7.42 -17.02
CA ARG A 56 -6.55 7.78 -17.89
C ARG A 56 -6.44 9.21 -18.44
N GLU A 57 -5.97 10.15 -17.63
CA GLU A 57 -5.77 11.54 -18.06
C GLU A 57 -4.68 11.66 -19.11
N LEU A 58 -3.57 10.94 -18.93
CA LEU A 58 -2.51 10.83 -19.93
C LEU A 58 -3.02 10.24 -21.25
N LYS A 59 -3.83 9.18 -21.21
CA LYS A 59 -4.45 8.61 -22.43
C LYS A 59 -5.28 9.64 -23.18
N LYS A 60 -6.13 10.40 -22.46
CA LYS A 60 -6.92 11.50 -23.06
C LYS A 60 -6.05 12.62 -23.62
N ALA A 61 -4.97 12.98 -22.94
CA ALA A 61 -4.02 13.99 -23.42
C ALA A 61 -3.38 13.54 -24.74
N ALA A 62 -2.96 12.27 -24.86
CA ALA A 62 -2.41 11.74 -26.11
C ALA A 62 -3.39 11.76 -27.29
N GLU A 63 -4.69 11.56 -27.03
CA GLU A 63 -5.74 11.61 -28.06
C GLU A 63 -5.93 13.01 -28.64
N LYS A 64 -5.68 14.06 -27.85
CA LYS A 64 -5.77 15.46 -28.28
C LYS A 64 -4.57 15.91 -29.12
N LEU A 65 -3.42 15.25 -28.98
CA LEU A 65 -2.20 15.63 -29.69
C LEU A 65 -2.28 15.28 -31.18
N PRO A 66 -1.77 16.15 -32.08
CA PRO A 66 -1.75 15.87 -33.50
C PRO A 66 -0.92 14.61 -33.82
N ALA A 67 -1.24 13.92 -34.91
CA ALA A 67 -0.54 12.70 -35.33
C ALA A 67 0.98 12.91 -35.48
N THR A 68 1.39 14.13 -35.87
CA THR A 68 2.78 14.53 -36.07
C THR A 68 3.56 14.79 -34.80
N ASP A 69 2.91 14.88 -33.63
CA ASP A 69 3.58 15.09 -32.35
C ASP A 69 3.97 13.74 -31.71
N GLU A 70 4.89 13.03 -32.38
CA GLU A 70 5.37 11.72 -31.96
C GLU A 70 6.13 11.79 -30.63
N TYR A 71 6.86 12.88 -30.39
CA TYR A 71 7.67 13.07 -29.18
C TYR A 71 6.81 13.10 -27.92
N ASN A 72 5.79 13.97 -27.86
CA ASN A 72 4.93 14.04 -26.68
C ASN A 72 4.09 12.77 -26.50
N LYS A 73 3.66 12.13 -27.60
CA LYS A 73 2.96 10.84 -27.55
C LYS A 73 3.85 9.73 -26.98
N ALA A 74 5.12 9.68 -27.34
CA ALA A 74 6.06 8.71 -26.79
C ALA A 74 6.30 8.93 -25.29
N ASN A 75 6.46 10.19 -24.86
CA ASN A 75 6.63 10.55 -23.45
C ASN A 75 5.39 10.16 -22.62
N ILE A 76 4.19 10.48 -23.12
CA ILE A 76 2.93 10.09 -22.48
C ILE A 76 2.83 8.56 -22.37
N ALA A 77 3.12 7.83 -23.45
CA ALA A 77 3.08 6.38 -23.44
C ALA A 77 4.07 5.78 -22.43
N GLN A 78 5.25 6.39 -22.27
CA GLN A 78 6.22 5.98 -21.25
C GLN A 78 5.71 6.21 -19.83
N ALA A 79 5.12 7.38 -19.55
CA ALA A 79 4.56 7.69 -18.23
C ALA A 79 3.39 6.77 -17.87
N ILE A 80 2.53 6.43 -18.82
CA ILE A 80 1.47 5.42 -18.62
C ILE A 80 2.09 4.08 -18.21
N ARG A 81 3.14 3.59 -18.90
CA ARG A 81 3.81 2.35 -18.53
C ARG A 81 4.47 2.40 -17.14
N GLN A 82 4.97 3.56 -16.71
CA GLN A 82 5.54 3.74 -15.37
C GLN A 82 4.45 3.63 -14.30
N LEU A 83 3.31 4.28 -14.49
CA LEU A 83 2.14 4.17 -13.62
C LEU A 83 1.62 2.72 -13.54
N GLU A 84 1.49 2.04 -14.69
CA GLU A 84 1.08 0.63 -14.75
C GLU A 84 2.07 -0.26 -14.00
N LYS A 85 3.38 -0.03 -14.13
CA LYS A 85 4.40 -0.75 -13.36
C LYS A 85 4.29 -0.54 -11.85
N ALA A 86 3.91 0.65 -11.40
CA ALA A 86 3.72 0.94 -9.98
C ALA A 86 2.53 0.15 -9.39
N ASP A 87 1.38 0.19 -10.09
CA ASP A 87 0.16 -0.54 -9.71
C ASP A 87 0.42 -2.06 -9.65
N ASP A 88 1.05 -2.58 -10.71
CA ASP A 88 1.50 -3.96 -10.83
C ASP A 88 2.46 -4.39 -9.71
N ALA A 89 3.42 -3.52 -9.34
CA ALA A 89 4.41 -3.82 -8.32
C ALA A 89 3.75 -3.95 -6.94
N MET A 90 2.82 -3.05 -6.60
CA MET A 90 2.03 -3.15 -5.37
C MET A 90 1.18 -4.44 -5.37
N GLY A 91 0.47 -4.71 -6.48
CA GLY A 91 -0.34 -5.92 -6.62
C GLY A 91 0.47 -7.21 -6.47
N ARG A 92 1.63 -7.31 -7.13
CA ARG A 92 2.52 -8.46 -7.00
C ARG A 92 3.10 -8.60 -5.59
N TRP A 93 3.47 -7.49 -4.96
CA TRP A 93 3.98 -7.53 -3.59
C TRP A 93 2.91 -8.09 -2.63
N MET A 94 1.68 -7.55 -2.67
CA MET A 94 0.57 -8.03 -1.84
C MET A 94 0.27 -9.52 -2.07
N ALA A 95 0.33 -9.99 -3.32
CA ALA A 95 0.04 -11.39 -3.65
C ALA A 95 1.11 -12.37 -3.10
N ASN A 96 2.34 -11.91 -2.89
CA ASN A 96 3.46 -12.76 -2.45
C ASN A 96 3.81 -12.57 -0.97
N TYR A 97 3.41 -11.45 -0.36
CA TYR A 97 3.68 -11.17 1.04
C TYR A 97 2.97 -12.18 1.95
N GLN A 98 3.67 -12.64 2.98
CA GLN A 98 3.14 -13.55 4.00
C GLN A 98 3.46 -12.98 5.38
N HIS A 99 2.42 -12.90 6.22
CA HIS A 99 2.55 -12.58 7.63
C HIS A 99 3.61 -13.49 8.31
N PRO A 100 4.48 -12.97 9.20
CA PRO A 100 5.57 -13.75 9.81
C PRO A 100 5.09 -15.01 10.53
N SER A 101 3.90 -14.96 11.15
CA SER A 101 3.27 -16.13 11.77
C SER A 101 3.12 -17.35 10.85
N LYS A 102 2.96 -17.16 9.54
CA LYS A 102 2.85 -18.25 8.55
C LYS A 102 4.18 -18.93 8.25
N LYS A 103 5.30 -18.32 8.63
CA LYS A 103 6.66 -18.86 8.42
C LYS A 103 7.21 -19.54 9.67
N ARG A 104 6.55 -19.36 10.81
CA ARG A 104 6.90 -20.04 12.06
C ARG A 104 6.73 -21.55 11.87
N GLY A 105 7.73 -22.32 12.29
CA GLY A 105 7.78 -23.77 12.10
C GLY A 105 8.49 -24.22 10.83
N GLU A 106 8.63 -23.34 9.83
CA GLU A 106 9.48 -23.55 8.65
C GLU A 106 10.83 -22.86 8.82
N LEU A 107 10.83 -21.66 9.39
CA LEU A 107 12.01 -20.82 9.61
C LEU A 107 12.21 -20.53 11.09
N ASN A 108 13.47 -20.33 11.48
CA ASN A 108 13.82 -19.77 12.79
C ASN A 108 13.67 -18.24 12.77
N HIS A 109 13.78 -17.61 13.95
CA HIS A 109 13.63 -16.17 14.10
C HIS A 109 14.54 -15.36 13.16
N GLU A 110 15.84 -15.69 13.09
CA GLU A 110 16.81 -14.98 12.25
C GLU A 110 16.40 -14.98 10.76
N TYR A 111 15.99 -16.13 10.23
CA TYR A 111 15.54 -16.22 8.83
C TYR A 111 14.18 -15.54 8.58
N ILE A 112 13.30 -15.47 9.58
CA ILE A 112 12.05 -14.68 9.49
C ILE A 112 12.40 -13.20 9.43
N MET A 113 13.31 -12.71 10.28
CA MET A 113 13.75 -11.31 10.27
C MET A 113 14.39 -10.94 8.92
N MET A 114 15.29 -11.77 8.38
CA MET A 114 15.86 -11.56 7.04
C MET A 114 14.79 -11.54 5.93
N TYR A 115 13.72 -12.33 6.06
CA TYR A 115 12.60 -12.28 5.14
C TYR A 115 11.87 -10.95 5.24
N LEU A 116 11.52 -10.51 6.45
CA LEU A 116 10.81 -9.26 6.69
C LEU A 116 11.63 -8.05 6.22
N ASP A 117 12.94 -8.02 6.46
CA ASP A 117 13.81 -6.95 5.97
C ASP A 117 13.77 -6.83 4.44
N ARG A 118 13.82 -7.97 3.73
CA ARG A 118 13.67 -7.98 2.26
C ARG A 118 12.29 -7.54 1.80
N GLU A 119 11.23 -7.90 2.52
CA GLU A 119 9.88 -7.44 2.18
C GLU A 119 9.72 -5.93 2.45
N LYS A 120 10.38 -5.40 3.47
CA LYS A 120 10.46 -3.97 3.76
C LYS A 120 11.16 -3.22 2.63
N GLU A 121 12.31 -3.70 2.16
CA GLU A 121 13.00 -3.13 1.00
C GLU A 121 12.12 -3.14 -0.25
N LYS A 122 11.39 -4.24 -0.51
CA LYS A 122 10.50 -4.33 -1.67
C LYS A 122 9.36 -3.31 -1.60
N VAL A 123 8.68 -3.19 -0.46
CA VAL A 123 7.56 -2.23 -0.34
C VAL A 123 8.07 -0.78 -0.37
N GLU A 124 9.30 -0.52 0.08
CA GLU A 124 9.98 0.77 -0.09
C GLU A 124 10.27 1.12 -1.56
N LEU A 125 10.69 0.14 -2.35
CA LEU A 125 10.83 0.32 -3.80
C LEU A 125 9.48 0.59 -4.47
N VAL A 126 8.40 -0.08 -4.04
CA VAL A 126 7.04 0.20 -4.52
C VAL A 126 6.63 1.64 -4.20
N ARG A 127 6.92 2.12 -2.98
CA ARG A 127 6.67 3.51 -2.57
C ARG A 127 7.37 4.50 -3.48
N THR A 128 8.67 4.29 -3.71
CA THR A 128 9.50 5.17 -4.55
C THR A 128 9.01 5.18 -5.99
N LEU A 129 8.79 3.99 -6.58
CA LEU A 129 8.29 3.84 -7.94
C LEU A 129 6.93 4.54 -8.12
N THR A 130 6.04 4.43 -7.13
CA THR A 130 4.73 5.09 -7.15
C THR A 130 4.89 6.61 -7.15
N ALA A 131 5.69 7.15 -6.24
CA ALA A 131 5.90 8.59 -6.13
C ALA A 131 6.51 9.19 -7.41
N GLU A 132 7.55 8.56 -7.96
CA GLU A 132 8.23 9.01 -9.18
C GLU A 132 7.33 8.93 -10.42
N SER A 133 6.57 7.84 -10.56
CA SER A 133 5.64 7.66 -11.68
C SER A 133 4.52 8.69 -11.64
N MET A 134 4.00 8.99 -10.45
CA MET A 134 2.98 10.03 -10.26
C MET A 134 3.53 11.43 -10.54
N SER A 135 4.75 11.74 -10.10
CA SER A 135 5.39 13.03 -10.39
C SER A 135 5.55 13.23 -11.89
N THR A 136 6.13 12.23 -12.57
CA THR A 136 6.35 12.28 -14.03
C THR A 136 5.04 12.48 -14.78
N ALA A 137 3.98 11.76 -14.40
CA ALA A 137 2.67 11.90 -15.01
C ALA A 137 2.07 13.30 -14.83
N LYS A 138 2.18 13.87 -13.63
CA LYS A 138 1.69 15.22 -13.33
C LYS A 138 2.46 16.29 -14.10
N ASP A 139 3.78 16.16 -14.21
CA ASP A 139 4.63 17.10 -14.94
C ASP A 139 4.29 17.11 -16.44
N ILE A 140 4.06 15.94 -17.03
CA ILE A 140 3.63 15.82 -18.44
C ILE A 140 2.26 16.46 -18.65
N LEU A 141 1.27 16.16 -17.78
CA LEU A 141 -0.07 16.75 -17.90
C LEU A 141 -0.04 18.27 -17.80
N ALA A 142 0.72 18.82 -16.84
CA ALA A 142 0.89 20.26 -16.67
C ALA A 142 1.61 20.92 -17.86
N GLY A 143 2.48 20.18 -18.57
CA GLY A 143 3.12 20.63 -19.80
C GLY A 143 2.16 20.70 -20.98
N VAL A 144 1.32 19.68 -21.16
CA VAL A 144 0.34 19.61 -22.25
C VAL A 144 -0.71 20.73 -22.13
N GLU A 145 -1.22 20.99 -20.93
CA GLU A 145 -2.23 22.04 -20.70
C GLU A 145 -1.73 23.47 -20.99
N LYS A 146 -0.43 23.73 -20.90
CA LYS A 146 0.17 25.05 -21.18
C LYS A 146 0.37 25.34 -22.67
N THR A 147 0.17 24.34 -23.51
CA THR A 147 0.41 24.41 -24.97
C THR A 147 -0.89 24.53 -25.77
N GLU A 148 -2.05 24.37 -25.11
CA GLU A 148 -3.40 24.71 -25.61
C GLU A 148 -3.70 26.20 -25.40
#